data_AF-A0A9X4P9Z5-F1
#
_entry.id   AF-A0A9X4P9Z5-F1
#
_cell.length_a   1.000
_cell.length_b   1.000
_cell.length_c   1.000
_cell.angle_alpha   90.00
_cell.angle_beta   90.00
_cell.angle_gamma   90.00
#
_symmetry.space_group_name_H-M   'P 1'
#
loop_
_entity.id
_entity.type
_entity.pdbx_description
1 polymer ?
#
loop_
_entity_poly.entity_id
_entity_poly.type
_entity_poly.pdbx_seq_one_letter_code
_entity_poly.pdbx_strand_id
1 'polypeptide(L)'
;MASTAALLPSAWPLLSHAQGTPRPLKVVSPWEVSNLDPSKTGYVFTRLEIAETLVEVNGQGLLTGGLARSWSTAPNGLEWRFALRPTARFHDGSAVTAEAVAACLRRALAQPGVLRNTGLQQIQAHGGEVVFRLAKPFSALPAFLAHSSALILAPAAFAADGSVKRLIGSGPYQVVEVNPPQSMRVRRFDGYDGRQPVIEAVDYLGASRGETRGMLASSGQADLVFTHDPVSFGRLRQNRKLQLHMQALPRSIYLKVNADHRFLSDLRVRRALSLALDRPGMAASLLRAPEAAASQLFPPGMGEWHVRGLTPLTQNLEQARQLLRAAGWQAAADGILRNQDGQPFKLTLRTFSDRPELPPMATAIQAQFKAVGIDMAVSVGNSSEIPSGHQDGTLELALLARNYGLVPDPLGTLLQDFGPQGGDWGAMGWHSAQVSQTLADMSRSVDPQRRSALRGAIATVLQAELPVIPVAWYQHSVTASLRLSKVSIDPLERSYRISRMGWAA
;
A
#
# COMPACT_ATOMS: atom_id res chain seq x y z
N MET A 1 -27.56 -38.58 -2.44
CA MET A 1 -26.17 -38.73 -1.97
C MET A 1 -25.25 -38.50 -3.16
N ALA A 2 -24.70 -37.31 -3.29
CA ALA A 2 -23.70 -37.00 -4.31
C ALA A 2 -22.55 -36.29 -3.60
N SER A 3 -21.46 -37.04 -3.40
CA SER A 3 -20.21 -36.53 -2.81
C SER A 3 -19.60 -35.47 -3.73
N THR A 4 -19.61 -34.23 -3.28
CA THR A 4 -18.76 -33.17 -3.81
C THR A 4 -17.32 -33.45 -3.35
N ALA A 5 -16.50 -33.98 -4.27
CA ALA A 5 -15.08 -34.13 -4.07
C ALA A 5 -14.44 -32.74 -3.87
N ALA A 6 -13.84 -32.54 -2.69
CA ALA A 6 -13.03 -31.37 -2.42
C ALA A 6 -11.78 -31.39 -3.33
N LEU A 7 -11.69 -30.42 -4.24
CA LEU A 7 -10.47 -30.11 -4.97
C LEU A 7 -9.40 -29.69 -3.95
N LEU A 8 -8.44 -30.57 -3.69
CA LEU A 8 -7.23 -30.25 -2.95
C LEU A 8 -6.49 -29.13 -3.71
N PRO A 9 -5.97 -28.10 -3.03
CA PRO A 9 -5.13 -27.10 -3.67
C PRO A 9 -3.94 -27.83 -4.28
N SER A 10 -3.70 -27.58 -5.57
CA SER A 10 -2.53 -28.07 -6.29
C SER A 10 -1.29 -27.71 -5.48
N ALA A 11 -0.72 -28.70 -4.81
CA ALA A 11 0.62 -28.64 -4.27
C ALA A 11 1.56 -28.17 -5.38
N TRP A 12 2.66 -27.50 -5.04
CA TRP A 12 3.73 -27.31 -6.02
C TRP A 12 3.95 -28.63 -6.74
N PRO A 13 4.08 -28.63 -8.07
CA PRO A 13 4.50 -29.83 -8.76
C PRO A 13 5.74 -30.33 -8.02
N LEU A 14 5.65 -31.54 -7.46
CA LEU A 14 6.77 -32.25 -6.85
C LEU A 14 7.73 -32.60 -7.99
N LEU A 15 8.42 -31.60 -8.51
CA LEU A 15 9.52 -31.80 -9.41
C LEU A 15 10.63 -32.40 -8.54
N SER A 16 10.97 -33.64 -8.87
CA SER A 16 12.14 -34.34 -8.34
C SER A 16 13.31 -33.37 -8.36
N HIS A 17 13.84 -33.02 -7.19
CA HIS A 17 15.05 -32.22 -7.11
C HIS A 17 16.17 -33.06 -7.73
N ALA A 18 16.69 -32.64 -8.88
CA ALA A 18 17.90 -33.24 -9.41
C ALA A 18 19.02 -33.06 -8.37
N GLN A 19 19.82 -34.10 -8.16
CA GLN A 19 20.98 -33.98 -7.27
C GLN A 19 21.87 -32.82 -7.77
N GLY A 20 22.20 -31.88 -6.88
CA GLY A 20 23.00 -30.70 -7.20
C GLY A 20 22.23 -29.41 -7.48
N THR A 21 20.89 -29.42 -7.55
CA THR A 21 20.12 -28.15 -7.66
C THR A 21 20.01 -27.44 -6.31
N PRO A 22 20.34 -26.14 -6.20
CA PRO A 22 20.19 -25.38 -4.98
C PRO A 22 18.74 -25.41 -4.49
N ARG A 23 18.53 -25.60 -3.19
CA ARG A 23 17.20 -25.54 -2.58
C ARG A 23 16.60 -24.14 -2.82
N PRO A 24 15.42 -24.02 -3.46
CA PRO A 24 14.80 -22.72 -3.64
C PRO A 24 14.22 -22.20 -2.31
N LEU A 25 14.36 -20.90 -2.07
CA LEU A 25 13.57 -20.19 -1.07
C LEU A 25 12.12 -20.14 -1.53
N LYS A 26 11.21 -20.57 -0.67
CA LYS A 26 9.80 -20.63 -1.00
C LYS A 26 9.03 -19.46 -0.40
N VAL A 27 8.60 -18.54 -1.25
CA VAL A 27 7.91 -17.29 -0.86
C VAL A 27 6.43 -17.36 -1.22
N VAL A 28 5.56 -17.06 -0.26
CA VAL A 28 4.11 -17.02 -0.45
C VAL A 28 3.56 -15.66 -0.05
N SER A 29 2.73 -15.05 -0.90
CA SER A 29 2.09 -13.77 -0.61
C SER A 29 0.65 -13.73 -1.16
N PRO A 30 -0.18 -12.73 -0.79
CA PRO A 30 -1.54 -12.63 -1.31
C PRO A 30 -1.61 -12.25 -2.81
N TRP A 31 -0.49 -11.87 -3.42
CA TRP A 31 -0.53 -11.21 -4.72
C TRP A 31 -0.31 -12.13 -5.92
N GLU A 32 -1.16 -11.99 -6.93
CA GLU A 32 -1.07 -12.73 -8.18
C GLU A 32 -0.20 -12.01 -9.22
N VAL A 33 0.45 -12.80 -10.08
CA VAL A 33 1.23 -12.34 -11.23
C VAL A 33 0.37 -12.46 -12.48
N SER A 34 -0.60 -11.57 -12.63
CA SER A 34 -1.62 -11.66 -13.69
C SER A 34 -1.08 -11.34 -15.09
N ASN A 35 -0.04 -10.50 -15.19
CA ASN A 35 0.68 -10.20 -16.43
C ASN A 35 2.10 -9.66 -16.12
N LEU A 36 2.89 -9.41 -17.17
CA LEU A 36 4.27 -8.95 -17.06
C LEU A 36 4.44 -7.42 -17.07
N ASP A 37 3.36 -6.64 -17.13
CA ASP A 37 3.43 -5.18 -17.20
C ASP A 37 3.71 -4.56 -15.81
N PRO A 38 4.78 -3.76 -15.63
CA PRO A 38 5.07 -3.09 -14.37
C PRO A 38 3.96 -2.18 -13.83
N SER A 39 3.11 -1.62 -14.69
CA SER A 39 1.95 -0.81 -14.28
C SER A 39 0.86 -1.62 -13.56
N LYS A 40 0.84 -2.94 -13.77
CA LYS A 40 -0.15 -3.85 -13.16
C LYS A 40 0.48 -4.74 -12.09
N THR A 41 1.63 -5.33 -12.38
CA THR A 41 2.25 -6.38 -11.55
C THR A 41 3.65 -5.98 -11.07
N GLY A 42 4.11 -4.75 -11.39
CA GLY A 42 5.46 -4.28 -11.02
C GLY A 42 5.75 -4.41 -9.53
N TYR A 43 4.72 -4.32 -8.69
CA TYR A 43 4.85 -4.44 -7.25
C TYR A 43 5.32 -5.84 -6.80
N VAL A 44 5.07 -6.92 -7.57
CA VAL A 44 5.68 -8.25 -7.33
C VAL A 44 7.13 -8.26 -7.81
N PHE A 45 7.41 -7.64 -8.97
CA PHE A 45 8.75 -7.62 -9.55
C PHE A 45 9.74 -6.83 -8.71
N THR A 46 9.32 -5.70 -8.13
CA THR A 46 10.11 -4.95 -7.15
C THR A 46 10.32 -5.78 -5.88
N ARG A 47 9.27 -6.47 -5.39
CA ARG A 47 9.35 -7.28 -4.15
C ARG A 47 10.31 -8.47 -4.27
N LEU A 48 10.39 -9.07 -5.44
CA LEU A 48 11.33 -10.14 -5.77
C LEU A 48 12.66 -9.60 -6.33
N GLU A 49 12.88 -8.29 -6.29
CA GLU A 49 14.15 -7.64 -6.64
C GLU A 49 14.61 -8.01 -8.07
N ILE A 50 13.65 -8.06 -9.00
CA ILE A 50 13.89 -8.45 -10.41
C ILE A 50 14.43 -7.27 -11.22
N ALA A 51 13.84 -6.10 -11.03
CA ALA A 51 14.22 -4.89 -11.74
C ALA A 51 14.42 -3.76 -10.74
N GLU A 52 15.31 -2.83 -11.08
CA GLU A 52 15.58 -1.65 -10.27
C GLU A 52 14.83 -0.44 -10.84
N THR A 53 14.63 0.55 -9.99
CA THR A 53 14.17 1.88 -10.38
C THR A 53 15.34 2.88 -10.39
N LEU A 54 15.11 4.12 -10.84
CA LEU A 54 16.15 5.15 -10.77
C LEU A 54 16.55 5.49 -9.33
N VAL A 55 15.57 5.50 -8.42
CA VAL A 55 15.72 5.94 -7.03
C VAL A 55 15.18 4.85 -6.13
N GLU A 56 15.95 4.41 -5.15
CA GLU A 56 15.48 3.44 -4.16
C GLU A 56 15.16 4.11 -2.83
N VAL A 57 14.63 3.31 -1.91
CA VAL A 57 14.20 3.78 -0.58
C VAL A 57 14.75 2.85 0.48
N ASN A 58 15.37 3.40 1.51
CA ASN A 58 15.86 2.60 2.61
C ASN A 58 14.76 2.29 3.64
N GLY A 59 15.10 1.48 4.65
CA GLY A 59 14.15 1.07 5.69
C GLY A 59 13.63 2.20 6.59
N GLN A 60 14.21 3.39 6.51
CA GLN A 60 13.77 4.60 7.21
C GLN A 60 12.88 5.50 6.34
N GLY A 61 12.61 5.10 5.09
CA GLY A 61 11.85 5.92 4.16
C GLY A 61 12.66 7.05 3.51
N LEU A 62 13.99 7.03 3.61
CA LEU A 62 14.83 8.01 2.93
C LEU A 62 15.14 7.55 1.51
N LEU A 63 15.12 8.50 0.58
CA LEU A 63 15.51 8.28 -0.81
C LEU A 63 17.01 7.98 -0.89
N THR A 64 17.36 7.00 -1.71
CA THR A 64 18.72 6.52 -1.96
C THR A 64 18.91 6.26 -3.45
N GLY A 65 20.15 6.11 -3.90
CA GLY A 65 20.43 5.78 -5.29
C GLY A 65 19.93 4.37 -5.65
N GLY A 66 19.22 4.25 -6.77
CA GLY A 66 18.95 2.99 -7.46
C GLY A 66 19.89 2.85 -8.66
N LEU A 67 19.32 2.81 -9.87
CA LEU A 67 20.10 2.95 -11.11
C LEU A 67 20.75 4.33 -11.26
N ALA A 68 20.19 5.37 -10.65
CA ALA A 68 20.86 6.67 -10.53
C ALA A 68 21.76 6.69 -9.30
N ARG A 69 23.03 7.07 -9.47
CA ARG A 69 23.97 7.29 -8.35
C ARG A 69 23.77 8.63 -7.66
N SER A 70 23.21 9.61 -8.38
CA SER A 70 22.93 10.95 -7.88
C SER A 70 21.89 11.63 -8.75
N TRP A 71 21.26 12.68 -8.21
CA TRP A 71 20.37 13.55 -8.98
C TRP A 71 20.42 15.00 -8.47
N SER A 72 20.01 15.92 -9.32
CA SER A 72 19.90 17.34 -9.02
C SER A 72 18.64 17.93 -9.65
N THR A 73 18.20 19.06 -9.10
CA THR A 73 17.11 19.88 -9.65
C THR A 73 17.62 21.27 -10.00
N ALA A 74 17.14 21.83 -11.09
CA ALA A 74 17.35 23.24 -11.39
C ALA A 74 16.70 24.13 -10.31
N PRO A 75 17.18 25.37 -10.09
CA PRO A 75 16.63 26.28 -9.08
C PRO A 75 15.13 26.57 -9.23
N ASN A 76 14.60 26.53 -10.45
CA ASN A 76 13.18 26.72 -10.72
C ASN A 76 12.32 25.46 -10.47
N GLY A 77 12.93 24.32 -10.15
CA GLY A 77 12.24 23.05 -9.90
C GLY A 77 11.61 22.39 -11.13
N LEU A 78 11.88 22.91 -12.35
CA LEU A 78 11.27 22.44 -13.60
C LEU A 78 12.12 21.43 -14.38
N GLU A 79 13.40 21.31 -14.06
CA GLU A 79 14.31 20.35 -14.68
C GLU A 79 15.02 19.51 -13.62
N TRP A 80 15.03 18.19 -13.80
CA TRP A 80 15.76 17.24 -12.96
C TRP A 80 16.72 16.41 -13.79
N ARG A 81 17.91 16.15 -13.24
CA ARG A 81 18.96 15.36 -13.88
C ARG A 81 19.34 14.20 -12.99
N PHE A 82 19.38 12.99 -13.56
CA PHE A 82 19.72 11.76 -12.84
C PHE A 82 20.91 11.10 -13.52
N ALA A 83 22.05 11.05 -12.83
CA ALA A 83 23.27 10.44 -13.34
C ALA A 83 23.25 8.92 -13.07
N LEU A 84 23.43 8.11 -14.11
CA LEU A 84 23.35 6.65 -14.00
C LEU A 84 24.63 6.00 -13.45
N ARG A 85 24.48 4.82 -12.86
CA ARG A 85 25.58 3.92 -12.51
C ARG A 85 26.14 3.28 -13.80
N PRO A 86 27.42 3.50 -14.17
CA PRO A 86 27.96 3.00 -15.44
C PRO A 86 28.15 1.47 -15.48
N THR A 87 28.22 0.83 -14.32
CA THR A 87 28.40 -0.61 -14.16
C THR A 87 27.11 -1.42 -14.30
N ALA A 88 25.95 -0.76 -14.26
CA ALA A 88 24.67 -1.45 -14.27
C ALA A 88 24.45 -2.23 -15.58
N ARG A 89 23.95 -3.46 -15.45
CA ARG A 89 23.65 -4.36 -16.55
C ARG A 89 22.23 -4.91 -16.42
N PHE A 90 21.58 -5.09 -17.56
CA PHE A 90 20.35 -5.87 -17.64
C PHE A 90 20.67 -7.36 -17.57
N HIS A 91 19.66 -8.18 -17.27
CA HIS A 91 19.78 -9.64 -17.19
C HIS A 91 20.23 -10.31 -18.49
N ASP A 92 20.07 -9.65 -19.64
CA ASP A 92 20.58 -10.10 -20.94
C ASP A 92 22.04 -9.69 -21.21
N GLY A 93 22.70 -9.07 -20.23
CA GLY A 93 24.09 -8.61 -20.31
C GLY A 93 24.27 -7.24 -20.95
N SER A 94 23.22 -6.65 -21.53
CA SER A 94 23.30 -5.30 -22.12
C SER A 94 23.48 -4.22 -21.05
N ALA A 95 24.09 -3.09 -21.41
CA ALA A 95 24.29 -1.98 -20.50
C ALA A 95 22.99 -1.20 -20.23
N VAL A 96 22.82 -0.74 -18.98
CA VAL A 96 21.74 0.19 -18.64
C VAL A 96 22.16 1.60 -19.06
N THR A 97 21.69 2.05 -20.24
CA THR A 97 22.01 3.40 -20.77
C THR A 97 20.90 4.42 -20.50
N ALA A 98 21.24 5.71 -20.57
CA ALA A 98 20.28 6.79 -20.41
C ALA A 98 19.16 6.74 -21.45
N GLU A 99 19.47 6.31 -22.68
CA GLU A 99 18.51 6.13 -23.77
C GLU A 99 17.51 5.02 -23.46
N ALA A 100 18.00 3.87 -22.98
CA ALA A 100 17.15 2.75 -22.59
C ALA A 100 16.23 3.14 -21.42
N VAL A 101 16.76 3.80 -20.40
CA VAL A 101 15.99 4.29 -19.25
C VAL A 101 14.93 5.31 -19.69
N ALA A 102 15.32 6.33 -20.46
CA ALA A 102 14.40 7.37 -20.92
C ALA A 102 13.27 6.78 -21.79
N ALA A 103 13.59 5.84 -22.69
CA ALA A 103 12.60 5.15 -23.50
C ALA A 103 11.62 4.31 -22.64
N CYS A 104 12.13 3.58 -21.65
CA CYS A 104 11.30 2.78 -20.75
C CYS A 104 10.36 3.67 -19.92
N LEU A 105 10.85 4.78 -19.38
CA LEU A 105 10.04 5.71 -18.58
C LEU A 105 8.99 6.46 -19.41
N ARG A 106 9.25 6.76 -20.69
CA ARG A 106 8.22 7.29 -21.60
C ARG A 106 7.08 6.30 -21.81
N ARG A 107 7.39 5.01 -21.96
CA ARG A 107 6.36 3.95 -22.04
C ARG A 107 5.57 3.88 -20.73
N ALA A 108 6.25 3.92 -19.59
CA ALA A 108 5.60 3.92 -18.28
C ALA A 108 4.68 5.13 -18.07
N LEU A 109 5.08 6.32 -18.54
CA LEU A 109 4.27 7.53 -18.49
C LEU A 109 2.99 7.41 -19.35
N ALA A 110 3.08 6.71 -20.48
CA ALA A 110 1.94 6.43 -21.35
C ALA A 110 0.96 5.41 -20.77
N GLN A 111 1.29 4.70 -19.68
CA GLN A 111 0.40 3.76 -18.99
C GLN A 111 -0.29 4.39 -17.77
N PRO A 112 -1.44 3.87 -17.31
CA PRO A 112 -2.02 4.26 -16.03
C PRO A 112 -1.00 4.05 -14.89
N GLY A 113 -0.75 5.09 -14.09
CA GLY A 113 0.21 5.00 -12.99
C GLY A 113 0.55 6.34 -12.37
N VAL A 114 1.34 6.31 -11.30
CA VAL A 114 1.67 7.50 -10.50
C VAL A 114 2.44 8.55 -11.30
N LEU A 115 3.22 8.14 -12.31
CA LEU A 115 4.05 9.05 -13.11
C LEU A 115 3.23 10.11 -13.85
N ARG A 116 1.96 9.82 -14.20
CA ARG A 116 1.06 10.79 -14.85
C ARG A 116 0.73 11.98 -13.95
N ASN A 117 0.83 11.82 -12.64
CA ASN A 117 0.47 12.85 -11.66
C ASN A 117 1.64 13.80 -11.32
N THR A 118 2.78 13.64 -11.99
CA THR A 118 4.00 14.43 -11.72
C THR A 118 4.06 15.73 -12.53
N GLY A 119 3.23 15.86 -13.58
CA GLY A 119 3.33 16.98 -14.53
C GLY A 119 4.50 16.88 -15.51
N LEU A 120 5.09 15.68 -15.67
CA LEU A 120 6.13 15.41 -16.67
C LEU A 120 5.69 15.77 -18.09
N GLN A 121 6.50 16.58 -18.76
CA GLN A 121 6.36 16.97 -20.16
C GLN A 121 7.39 16.27 -21.05
N GLN A 122 8.60 16.06 -20.52
CA GLN A 122 9.70 15.53 -21.30
C GLN A 122 10.59 14.61 -20.46
N ILE A 123 11.07 13.54 -21.09
CA ILE A 123 12.08 12.62 -20.56
C ILE A 123 13.11 12.45 -21.67
N GLN A 124 14.38 12.77 -21.45
CA GLN A 124 15.45 12.69 -22.44
C GLN A 124 16.72 12.06 -21.86
N ALA A 125 17.55 11.51 -22.74
CA ALA A 125 18.90 11.10 -22.41
C ALA A 125 19.87 12.23 -22.82
N HIS A 126 20.83 12.54 -21.97
CA HIS A 126 21.87 13.52 -22.26
C HIS A 126 23.15 13.18 -21.48
N GLY A 127 24.25 12.87 -22.18
CA GLY A 127 25.56 12.69 -21.53
C GLY A 127 25.61 11.61 -20.45
N GLY A 128 24.86 10.51 -20.59
CA GLY A 128 24.74 9.46 -19.57
C GLY A 128 23.79 9.78 -18.40
N GLU A 129 23.10 10.93 -18.47
CA GLU A 129 22.04 11.31 -17.55
C GLU A 129 20.67 11.15 -18.17
N VAL A 130 19.66 10.94 -17.33
CA VAL A 130 18.25 11.08 -17.69
C VAL A 130 17.76 12.44 -17.21
N VAL A 131 17.28 13.24 -18.14
CA VAL A 131 16.80 14.61 -17.91
C VAL A 131 15.27 14.63 -18.00
N PHE A 132 14.63 15.12 -16.95
CA PHE A 132 13.18 15.28 -16.86
C PHE A 132 12.82 16.76 -16.89
N ARG A 133 11.77 17.11 -17.65
CA ARG A 133 11.17 18.45 -17.62
C ARG A 133 9.72 18.39 -17.21
N LEU A 134 9.34 19.29 -16.31
CA LEU A 134 8.01 19.36 -15.69
C LEU A 134 7.27 20.62 -16.14
N ALA A 135 5.94 20.55 -16.21
CA ALA A 135 5.10 21.72 -16.46
C ALA A 135 5.00 22.67 -15.25
N LYS A 136 5.17 22.12 -14.03
CA LYS A 136 5.13 22.84 -12.76
C LYS A 136 6.16 22.23 -11.81
N PRO A 137 6.71 22.99 -10.85
CA PRO A 137 7.65 22.42 -9.89
C PRO A 137 7.00 21.29 -9.08
N PHE A 138 7.68 20.14 -9.00
CA PHE A 138 7.20 18.98 -8.26
C PHE A 138 8.36 18.32 -7.48
N SER A 139 8.51 18.73 -6.22
CA SER A 139 9.60 18.29 -5.33
C SER A 139 9.64 16.78 -5.08
N ALA A 140 8.49 16.09 -5.21
CA ALA A 140 8.38 14.65 -4.96
C ALA A 140 8.74 13.76 -6.17
N LEU A 141 9.22 14.32 -7.29
CA LEU A 141 9.57 13.53 -8.48
C LEU A 141 10.52 12.35 -8.18
N PRO A 142 11.61 12.50 -7.40
CA PRO A 142 12.48 11.37 -7.06
C PRO A 142 11.75 10.23 -6.34
N ALA A 143 10.79 10.53 -5.46
CA ALA A 143 10.00 9.52 -4.77
C ALA A 143 9.09 8.77 -5.75
N PHE A 144 8.50 9.46 -6.73
CA PHE A 144 7.68 8.85 -7.78
C PHE A 144 8.48 7.95 -8.71
N LEU A 145 9.75 8.29 -8.96
CA LEU A 145 10.68 7.46 -9.74
C LEU A 145 11.12 6.20 -9.00
N ALA A 146 10.84 6.08 -7.69
CA ALA A 146 11.01 4.84 -6.95
C ALA A 146 9.81 3.88 -7.12
N HIS A 147 8.67 4.33 -7.62
CA HIS A 147 7.47 3.50 -7.67
C HIS A 147 7.63 2.27 -8.58
N SER A 148 6.95 1.17 -8.28
CA SER A 148 7.08 -0.09 -9.05
C SER A 148 6.63 0.01 -10.52
N SER A 149 5.80 1.00 -10.85
CA SER A 149 5.45 1.29 -12.25
C SER A 149 6.58 1.97 -13.03
N ALA A 150 7.63 2.44 -12.34
CA ALA A 150 8.81 3.09 -12.91
C ALA A 150 10.02 2.14 -13.00
N LEU A 151 9.80 0.83 -12.84
CA LEU A 151 10.82 -0.20 -13.07
C LEU A 151 11.42 -0.06 -14.47
N ILE A 152 12.74 -0.19 -14.56
CA ILE A 152 13.46 -0.12 -15.83
C ILE A 152 13.67 -1.54 -16.37
N LEU A 153 13.13 -1.78 -17.56
CA LEU A 153 13.32 -3.02 -18.31
C LEU A 153 14.19 -2.79 -19.55
N ALA A 154 14.94 -3.81 -19.95
CA ALA A 154 15.76 -3.77 -21.16
C ALA A 154 14.90 -3.57 -22.42
N PRO A 155 15.43 -2.96 -23.50
CA PRO A 155 14.69 -2.83 -24.76
C PRO A 155 14.14 -4.16 -25.30
N ALA A 156 14.90 -5.26 -25.13
CA ALA A 156 14.51 -6.60 -25.58
C ALA A 156 13.34 -7.23 -24.78
N ALA A 157 12.93 -6.60 -23.66
CA ALA A 157 11.76 -6.99 -22.87
C ALA A 157 10.43 -6.71 -23.59
N PHE A 158 10.44 -5.79 -24.57
CA PHE A 158 9.24 -5.28 -25.22
C PHE A 158 9.02 -5.95 -26.60
N ALA A 159 7.75 -6.14 -26.95
CA ALA A 159 7.31 -6.44 -28.32
C ALA A 159 7.19 -5.14 -29.14
N ALA A 160 6.93 -5.27 -30.45
CA ALA A 160 6.82 -4.13 -31.36
C ALA A 160 5.65 -3.20 -31.02
N ASP A 161 4.57 -3.76 -30.45
CA ASP A 161 3.40 -3.02 -29.97
C ASP A 161 3.62 -2.33 -28.60
N GLY A 162 4.81 -2.50 -28.00
CA GLY A 162 5.16 -1.94 -26.70
C GLY A 162 4.72 -2.78 -25.49
N SER A 163 4.06 -3.91 -25.69
CA SER A 163 3.73 -4.84 -24.61
C SER A 163 4.98 -5.53 -24.04
N VAL A 164 4.94 -5.88 -22.76
CA VAL A 164 6.05 -6.59 -22.10
C VAL A 164 5.93 -8.09 -22.37
N LYS A 165 6.84 -8.63 -23.19
CA LYS A 165 6.87 -10.06 -23.56
C LYS A 165 7.74 -10.91 -22.63
N ARG A 166 8.75 -10.30 -21.98
CA ARG A 166 9.66 -10.94 -21.03
C ARG A 166 10.13 -9.94 -19.98
N LEU A 167 10.37 -10.40 -18.75
CA LEU A 167 10.97 -9.57 -17.71
C LEU A 167 12.49 -9.63 -17.77
N ILE A 168 13.09 -8.60 -18.36
CA ILE A 168 14.55 -8.42 -18.43
C ILE A 168 14.88 -7.15 -17.63
N GLY A 169 15.15 -7.33 -16.34
CA GLY A 169 15.45 -6.24 -15.40
C GLY A 169 16.95 -6.06 -15.19
N SER A 170 17.32 -5.35 -14.14
CA SER A 170 18.71 -5.14 -13.69
C SER A 170 18.95 -5.57 -12.24
N GLY A 171 17.94 -6.16 -11.58
CA GLY A 171 18.02 -6.51 -10.16
C GLY A 171 18.83 -7.78 -9.89
N PRO A 172 19.08 -8.10 -8.61
CA PRO A 172 19.86 -9.26 -8.19
C PRO A 172 19.25 -10.62 -8.57
N TYR A 173 17.96 -10.67 -8.93
CA TYR A 173 17.29 -11.88 -9.40
C TYR A 173 16.76 -11.71 -10.82
N GLN A 174 16.89 -12.74 -11.64
CA GLN A 174 16.35 -12.82 -13.00
C GLN A 174 15.25 -13.88 -13.08
N VAL A 175 14.28 -13.65 -13.95
CA VAL A 175 13.15 -14.57 -14.15
C VAL A 175 13.61 -15.80 -14.92
N VAL A 176 13.28 -16.98 -14.39
CA VAL A 176 13.45 -18.28 -15.05
C VAL A 176 12.14 -18.69 -15.73
N GLU A 177 11.04 -18.58 -15.00
CA GLU A 177 9.73 -19.05 -15.43
C GLU A 177 8.64 -18.20 -14.77
N VAL A 178 7.56 -17.91 -15.49
CA VAL A 178 6.35 -17.30 -14.96
C VAL A 178 5.16 -18.16 -15.40
N ASN A 179 4.34 -18.58 -14.45
CA ASN A 179 3.10 -19.30 -14.70
C ASN A 179 1.93 -18.47 -14.11
N PRO A 180 1.42 -17.48 -14.87
CA PRO A 180 0.29 -16.67 -14.45
C PRO A 180 -0.95 -17.52 -14.15
N PRO A 181 -1.81 -17.09 -13.21
CA PRO A 181 -1.64 -15.91 -12.36
C PRO A 181 -0.85 -16.21 -11.07
N GLN A 182 -0.39 -17.44 -10.84
CA GLN A 182 -0.10 -17.90 -9.48
C GLN A 182 1.38 -18.02 -9.13
N SER A 183 2.30 -18.26 -10.08
CA SER A 183 3.68 -18.58 -9.69
C SER A 183 4.75 -18.00 -10.58
N MET A 184 5.93 -17.82 -10.00
CA MET A 184 7.13 -17.33 -10.68
C MET A 184 8.36 -17.95 -10.04
N ARG A 185 9.29 -18.42 -10.87
CA ARG A 185 10.62 -18.86 -10.45
C ARG A 185 11.64 -17.82 -10.85
N VAL A 186 12.46 -17.40 -9.90
CA VAL A 186 13.59 -16.50 -10.14
C VAL A 186 14.88 -17.13 -9.62
N ARG A 187 16.00 -16.76 -10.23
CA ARG A 187 17.34 -17.19 -9.81
C ARG A 187 18.26 -15.98 -9.69
N ARG A 188 19.33 -16.12 -8.92
CA ARG A 188 20.37 -15.08 -8.82
C ARG A 188 20.89 -14.70 -10.21
N PHE A 189 21.15 -13.41 -10.41
CA PHE A 189 21.83 -12.89 -11.58
C PHE A 189 23.29 -12.56 -11.23
N ASP A 190 24.22 -13.39 -11.71
CA ASP A 190 25.65 -13.25 -11.39
C ASP A 190 26.26 -11.94 -11.95
N GLY A 191 25.63 -11.33 -12.96
CA GLY A 191 26.05 -10.04 -13.52
C GLY A 191 25.59 -8.82 -12.72
N TYR A 192 24.93 -9.01 -11.57
CA TYR A 192 24.52 -7.89 -10.70
C TYR A 192 25.75 -7.20 -10.11
N ASP A 193 25.80 -5.88 -10.20
CA ASP A 193 26.97 -5.08 -9.77
C ASP A 193 26.93 -4.69 -8.28
N GLY A 194 25.88 -5.10 -7.57
CA GLY A 194 25.75 -4.98 -6.12
C GLY A 194 26.17 -6.24 -5.38
N ARG A 195 25.75 -6.34 -4.11
CA ARG A 195 26.01 -7.52 -3.28
C ARG A 195 25.30 -8.74 -3.86
N GLN A 196 26.05 -9.81 -4.10
CA GLN A 196 25.51 -11.07 -4.58
C GLN A 196 24.64 -11.77 -3.51
N PRO A 197 23.40 -12.16 -3.85
CA PRO A 197 22.55 -12.97 -2.98
C PRO A 197 23.18 -14.31 -2.61
N VAL A 198 22.97 -14.73 -1.36
CA VAL A 198 23.31 -16.08 -0.88
C VAL A 198 22.26 -17.09 -1.33
N ILE A 199 20.98 -16.68 -1.38
CA ILE A 199 19.89 -17.50 -1.90
C ILE A 199 19.97 -17.52 -3.43
N GLU A 200 20.19 -18.70 -4.01
CA GLU A 200 20.43 -18.84 -5.45
C GLU A 200 19.15 -18.95 -6.28
N ALA A 201 18.09 -19.51 -5.70
CA ALA A 201 16.81 -19.73 -6.36
C ALA A 201 15.64 -19.38 -5.44
N VAL A 202 14.56 -18.85 -6.00
CA VAL A 202 13.33 -18.52 -5.28
C VAL A 202 12.12 -18.99 -6.08
N ASP A 203 11.25 -19.75 -5.43
CA ASP A 203 9.93 -20.10 -5.94
C ASP A 203 8.90 -19.22 -5.25
N TYR A 204 8.20 -18.40 -6.04
CA TYR A 204 7.13 -17.51 -5.58
C TYR A 204 5.75 -18.10 -5.89
N LEU A 205 4.83 -18.01 -4.93
CA LEU A 205 3.43 -18.38 -5.07
C LEU A 205 2.50 -17.26 -4.56
N GLY A 206 1.63 -16.78 -5.44
CA GLY A 206 0.47 -15.96 -5.11
C GLY A 206 -0.69 -16.82 -4.61
N ALA A 207 -1.10 -16.62 -3.37
CA ALA A 207 -2.22 -17.33 -2.74
C ALA A 207 -3.13 -16.33 -2.04
N SER A 208 -4.29 -16.03 -2.64
CA SER A 208 -5.21 -14.97 -2.19
C SER A 208 -5.86 -15.23 -0.82
N ARG A 209 -6.13 -16.50 -0.47
CA ARG A 209 -6.78 -16.90 0.80
C ARG A 209 -5.80 -16.96 1.98
N GLY A 210 -6.11 -16.26 3.07
CA GLY A 210 -5.25 -16.19 4.26
C GLY A 210 -5.06 -17.53 4.98
N GLU A 211 -6.08 -18.38 4.96
CA GLU A 211 -6.08 -19.72 5.54
C GLU A 211 -5.09 -20.63 4.82
N THR A 212 -5.06 -20.54 3.48
CA THR A 212 -4.11 -21.27 2.64
C THR A 212 -2.68 -20.87 2.96
N ARG A 213 -2.41 -19.56 3.07
CA ARG A 213 -1.09 -19.04 3.48
C ARG A 213 -0.68 -19.54 4.86
N GLY A 214 -1.59 -19.51 5.84
CA GLY A 214 -1.35 -20.02 7.19
C GLY A 214 -1.03 -21.52 7.23
N MET A 215 -1.69 -22.33 6.40
CA MET A 215 -1.42 -23.76 6.25
C MET A 215 -0.05 -24.04 5.60
N LEU A 216 0.29 -23.31 4.53
CA LEU A 216 1.58 -23.43 3.85
C LEU A 216 2.75 -23.07 4.78
N ALA A 217 2.58 -22.04 5.61
CA ALA A 217 3.54 -21.71 6.67
C ALA A 217 3.63 -22.82 7.72
N SER A 218 2.49 -23.24 8.28
CA SER A 218 2.46 -24.17 9.42
C SER A 218 3.00 -25.57 9.08
N SER A 219 2.74 -26.05 7.86
CA SER A 219 3.24 -27.34 7.36
C SER A 219 4.72 -27.31 6.99
N GLY A 220 5.34 -26.12 6.90
CA GLY A 220 6.72 -25.95 6.45
C GLY A 220 6.89 -26.12 4.94
N GLN A 221 5.79 -26.11 4.18
CA GLN A 221 5.84 -26.06 2.72
C GLN A 221 6.44 -24.72 2.28
N ALA A 222 6.05 -23.59 2.87
CA ALA A 222 6.67 -22.29 2.57
C ALA A 222 7.71 -21.86 3.61
N ASP A 223 8.75 -21.17 3.16
CA ASP A 223 9.82 -20.65 4.02
C ASP A 223 9.55 -19.21 4.46
N LEU A 224 8.91 -18.39 3.63
CA LEU A 224 8.58 -16.99 3.91
C LEU A 224 7.15 -16.70 3.45
N VAL A 225 6.26 -16.32 4.38
CA VAL A 225 4.83 -16.14 4.08
C VAL A 225 4.33 -14.80 4.60
N PHE A 226 3.69 -14.02 3.73
CA PHE A 226 3.22 -12.67 3.99
C PHE A 226 1.69 -12.60 4.18
N THR A 227 1.26 -11.62 4.97
CA THR A 227 -0.15 -11.25 5.20
C THR A 227 -0.97 -12.44 5.73
N HIS A 228 -0.76 -12.84 6.97
CA HIS A 228 -1.57 -13.85 7.65
C HIS A 228 -2.89 -13.28 8.17
N ASP A 229 -3.89 -14.14 8.30
CA ASP A 229 -5.12 -13.83 9.06
C ASP A 229 -4.78 -13.66 10.55
N PRO A 230 -5.24 -12.57 11.21
CA PRO A 230 -5.08 -12.37 12.65
C PRO A 230 -5.48 -13.56 13.53
N VAL A 231 -6.52 -14.32 13.16
CA VAL A 231 -6.98 -15.50 13.91
C VAL A 231 -5.91 -16.59 13.97
N SER A 232 -5.03 -16.66 12.96
CA SER A 232 -3.95 -17.65 12.89
C SER A 232 -2.74 -17.30 13.75
N PHE A 233 -2.60 -16.06 14.25
CA PHE A 233 -1.37 -15.61 14.92
C PHE A 233 -1.01 -16.45 16.15
N GLY A 234 -2.00 -16.84 16.96
CA GLY A 234 -1.76 -17.69 18.14
C GLY A 234 -1.09 -19.02 17.76
N ARG A 235 -1.67 -19.74 16.79
CA ARG A 235 -1.11 -20.99 16.27
C ARG A 235 0.27 -20.80 15.62
N LEU A 236 0.45 -19.73 14.85
CA LEU A 236 1.72 -19.43 14.19
C LEU A 236 2.84 -19.13 15.20
N ARG A 237 2.55 -18.40 16.29
CA ARG A 237 3.52 -18.13 17.38
C ARG A 237 3.91 -19.39 18.15
N GLN A 238 3.01 -20.36 18.27
CA GLN A 238 3.27 -21.64 18.95
C GLN A 238 4.07 -22.63 18.09
N ASN A 239 4.17 -22.41 16.77
CA ASN A 239 4.92 -23.28 15.88
C ASN A 239 6.42 -23.07 16.05
N ARG A 240 7.10 -24.06 16.65
CA ARG A 240 8.54 -24.03 16.95
C ARG A 240 9.47 -23.96 15.72
N LYS A 241 8.94 -24.08 14.50
CA LYS A 241 9.71 -23.99 13.26
C LYS A 241 9.65 -22.60 12.60
N LEU A 242 8.82 -21.71 13.13
CA LEU A 242 8.52 -20.40 12.55
C LEU A 242 8.82 -19.27 13.52
N GLN A 243 9.15 -18.11 12.95
CA GLN A 243 9.12 -16.83 13.63
C GLN A 243 8.04 -15.96 12.99
N LEU A 244 7.08 -15.47 13.79
CA LEU A 244 6.09 -14.49 13.35
C LEU A 244 6.62 -13.08 13.60
N HIS A 245 6.75 -12.31 12.54
CA HIS A 245 7.07 -10.89 12.53
C HIS A 245 5.79 -10.07 12.33
N MET A 246 5.66 -8.99 13.09
CA MET A 246 4.64 -7.97 12.90
C MET A 246 5.35 -6.66 12.58
N GLN A 247 4.94 -6.01 11.48
CA GLN A 247 5.54 -4.78 11.01
C GLN A 247 4.45 -3.73 10.75
N ALA A 248 4.50 -2.63 11.48
CA ALA A 248 3.66 -1.48 11.20
C ALA A 248 4.00 -0.91 9.82
N LEU A 249 2.98 -0.62 9.02
CA LEU A 249 3.11 -0.02 7.69
C LEU A 249 2.63 1.44 7.69
N PRO A 250 3.05 2.27 6.71
CA PRO A 250 2.48 3.58 6.44
C PRO A 250 1.07 3.46 5.81
N ARG A 251 0.20 2.70 6.45
CA ARG A 251 -1.14 2.35 5.97
C ARG A 251 -2.13 2.45 7.11
N SER A 252 -3.30 3.02 6.81
CA SER A 252 -4.37 3.23 7.77
C SER A 252 -5.65 2.58 7.28
N ILE A 253 -6.34 1.89 8.18
CA ILE A 253 -7.71 1.44 8.01
C ILE A 253 -8.61 2.58 8.48
N TYR A 254 -9.45 3.09 7.59
CA TYR A 254 -10.35 4.19 7.91
C TYR A 254 -11.72 4.03 7.27
N LEU A 255 -12.70 4.74 7.82
CA LEU A 255 -13.97 5.00 7.16
C LEU A 255 -13.82 6.17 6.20
N LYS A 256 -14.08 5.94 4.92
CA LYS A 256 -14.36 6.98 3.94
C LYS A 256 -15.79 7.45 4.18
N VAL A 257 -15.96 8.77 4.25
CA VAL A 257 -17.25 9.41 4.52
C VAL A 257 -17.62 10.28 3.33
N ASN A 258 -18.83 10.12 2.82
CA ASN A 258 -19.39 11.05 1.84
C ASN A 258 -19.90 12.31 2.54
N ALA A 259 -19.11 13.38 2.54
CA ALA A 259 -19.48 14.63 3.19
C ALA A 259 -20.47 15.50 2.39
N ASP A 260 -20.88 15.07 1.19
CA ASP A 260 -22.06 15.65 0.50
C ASP A 260 -23.36 14.91 0.86
N HIS A 261 -23.27 13.72 1.47
CA HIS A 261 -24.45 13.00 1.89
C HIS A 261 -25.18 13.77 2.99
N ARG A 262 -26.50 13.94 2.82
CA ARG A 262 -27.37 14.73 3.71
C ARG A 262 -27.26 14.42 5.21
N PHE A 263 -26.87 13.19 5.58
CA PHE A 263 -26.69 12.82 7.00
C PHE A 263 -25.26 13.00 7.50
N LEU A 264 -24.28 13.13 6.60
CA LEU A 264 -22.85 13.08 6.90
C LEU A 264 -22.11 14.40 6.61
N SER A 265 -22.81 15.37 6.00
CA SER A 265 -22.27 16.70 5.69
C SER A 265 -21.97 17.55 6.93
N ASP A 266 -22.73 17.37 8.01
CA ASP A 266 -22.47 18.03 9.28
C ASP A 266 -21.23 17.46 9.99
N LEU A 267 -20.26 18.32 10.27
CA LEU A 267 -19.04 17.97 11.00
C LEU A 267 -19.32 17.35 12.39
N ARG A 268 -20.39 17.78 13.07
CA ARG A 268 -20.79 17.23 14.37
C ARG A 268 -21.15 15.74 14.25
N VAL A 269 -21.79 15.35 13.15
CA VAL A 269 -22.12 13.95 12.88
C VAL A 269 -20.85 13.15 12.61
N ARG A 270 -19.92 13.63 11.77
CA ARG A 270 -18.64 12.94 11.53
C ARG A 270 -17.81 12.76 12.80
N ARG A 271 -17.80 13.77 13.68
CA ARG A 271 -17.19 13.67 15.01
C ARG A 271 -17.89 12.63 15.88
N ALA A 272 -19.22 12.60 15.89
CA ALA A 272 -19.97 11.58 16.62
C ALA A 272 -19.68 10.15 16.13
N LEU A 273 -19.59 9.93 14.81
CA LEU A 273 -19.18 8.64 14.23
C LEU A 273 -17.79 8.24 14.74
N SER A 274 -16.83 9.17 14.77
CA SER A 274 -15.49 8.90 15.30
C SER A 274 -15.49 8.57 16.80
N LEU A 275 -16.27 9.30 17.60
CA LEU A 275 -16.41 9.09 19.04
C LEU A 275 -17.17 7.81 19.39
N ALA A 276 -17.94 7.24 18.47
CA ALA A 276 -18.60 5.95 18.66
C ALA A 276 -17.62 4.77 18.64
N LEU A 277 -16.42 4.95 18.05
CA LEU A 277 -15.50 3.84 17.78
C LEU A 277 -14.60 3.47 18.97
N ASP A 278 -14.74 2.25 19.47
CA ASP A 278 -13.79 1.57 20.36
C ASP A 278 -12.61 1.00 19.56
N ARG A 279 -11.66 1.87 19.23
CA ARG A 279 -10.46 1.51 18.46
C ARG A 279 -9.53 0.56 19.23
N PRO A 280 -9.23 0.76 20.53
CA PRO A 280 -8.45 -0.20 21.31
C PRO A 280 -9.08 -1.59 21.34
N GLY A 281 -10.38 -1.70 21.58
CA GLY A 281 -11.09 -2.97 21.59
C GLY A 281 -11.06 -3.67 20.24
N MET A 282 -11.30 -2.95 19.14
CA MET A 282 -11.19 -3.52 17.78
C MET A 282 -9.76 -3.98 17.45
N ALA A 283 -8.74 -3.16 17.76
CA ALA A 283 -7.35 -3.49 17.50
C ALA A 283 -6.89 -4.73 18.29
N ALA A 284 -7.28 -4.85 19.56
CA ALA A 284 -6.93 -6.01 20.39
C ALA A 284 -7.68 -7.29 19.97
N SER A 285 -8.99 -7.19 19.72
CA SER A 285 -9.84 -8.36 19.47
C SER A 285 -9.78 -8.87 18.03
N LEU A 286 -9.75 -7.97 17.04
CA LEU A 286 -9.81 -8.32 15.63
C LEU A 286 -8.44 -8.41 14.98
N LEU A 287 -7.53 -7.47 15.30
CA LEU A 287 -6.19 -7.42 14.70
C LEU A 287 -5.13 -8.17 15.51
N ARG A 288 -5.44 -8.54 16.77
CA ARG A 288 -4.48 -9.13 17.72
C ARG A 288 -3.23 -8.27 17.91
N ALA A 289 -3.40 -6.96 17.81
CA ALA A 289 -2.36 -5.95 17.88
C ALA A 289 -2.93 -4.68 18.55
N PRO A 290 -2.99 -4.61 19.89
CA PRO A 290 -3.55 -3.45 20.61
C PRO A 290 -2.93 -2.10 20.20
N GLU A 291 -1.63 -2.09 19.87
CA GLU A 291 -0.87 -0.94 19.38
C GLU A 291 -1.34 -0.41 18.01
N ALA A 292 -2.16 -1.18 17.30
CA ALA A 292 -2.76 -0.78 16.03
C ALA A 292 -3.95 0.17 16.20
N ALA A 293 -4.39 0.49 17.42
CA ALA A 293 -5.49 1.42 17.64
C ALA A 293 -5.12 2.83 17.12
N ALA A 294 -5.84 3.31 16.09
CA ALA A 294 -5.48 4.57 15.46
C ALA A 294 -5.92 5.77 16.30
N SER A 295 -4.97 6.53 16.84
CA SER A 295 -5.26 7.80 17.52
C SER A 295 -5.37 9.00 16.57
N GLN A 296 -4.87 8.84 15.35
CA GLN A 296 -4.88 9.83 14.26
C GLN A 296 -4.75 9.12 12.90
N LEU A 297 -4.87 9.87 11.80
CA LEU A 297 -4.83 9.28 10.45
C LEU A 297 -3.49 8.61 10.13
N PHE A 298 -2.37 9.24 10.43
CA PHE A 298 -1.06 8.72 10.06
C PHE A 298 -0.45 7.86 11.19
N PRO A 299 0.07 6.66 10.90
CA PRO A 299 0.71 5.82 11.90
C PRO A 299 2.07 6.38 12.36
N PRO A 300 2.56 6.03 13.56
CA PRO A 300 3.84 6.52 14.09
C PRO A 300 5.04 6.31 13.15
N GLY A 301 5.03 5.24 12.35
CA GLY A 301 6.07 4.94 11.36
C GLY A 301 6.19 5.96 10.22
N MET A 302 5.27 6.92 10.09
CA MET A 302 5.33 8.00 9.10
C MET A 302 6.03 9.27 9.61
N GLY A 303 6.69 9.21 10.77
CA GLY A 303 7.53 10.30 11.28
C GLY A 303 6.71 11.57 11.50
N GLU A 304 7.11 12.67 10.84
CA GLU A 304 6.50 13.99 11.03
C GLU A 304 5.03 14.10 10.55
N TRP A 305 4.54 13.14 9.76
CA TRP A 305 3.11 13.06 9.47
C TRP A 305 2.29 12.61 10.69
N HIS A 306 2.91 11.88 11.61
CA HIS A 306 2.31 11.51 12.89
C HIS A 306 2.60 12.59 13.93
N VAL A 307 1.61 13.45 14.18
CA VAL A 307 1.78 14.61 15.06
C VAL A 307 1.55 14.18 16.50
N ARG A 308 2.62 14.12 17.30
CA ARG A 308 2.60 13.61 18.70
C ARG A 308 1.70 14.41 19.65
N GLY A 309 1.45 15.70 19.36
CA GLY A 309 0.65 16.60 20.21
C GLY A 309 -0.84 16.68 19.85
N LEU A 310 -1.32 15.92 18.86
CA LEU A 310 -2.75 15.92 18.54
C LEU A 310 -3.54 15.22 19.64
N THR A 311 -4.68 15.80 20.02
CA THR A 311 -5.65 15.12 20.87
C THR A 311 -6.05 13.80 20.20
N PRO A 312 -5.85 12.65 20.87
CA PRO A 312 -6.11 11.36 20.28
C PRO A 312 -7.61 11.15 20.06
N LEU A 313 -7.97 10.50 18.96
CA LEU A 313 -9.34 10.04 18.72
C LEU A 313 -9.65 8.92 19.71
N THR A 314 -10.55 9.20 20.66
CA THR A 314 -10.94 8.28 21.73
C THR A 314 -12.46 8.07 21.72
N GLN A 315 -12.91 6.93 22.23
CA GLN A 315 -14.34 6.65 22.30
C GLN A 315 -14.99 7.51 23.39
N ASN A 316 -16.11 8.15 23.06
CA ASN A 316 -16.97 8.82 24.02
C ASN A 316 -18.42 8.79 23.53
N LEU A 317 -19.16 7.77 23.97
CA LEU A 317 -20.55 7.56 23.53
C LEU A 317 -21.50 8.67 24.00
N GLU A 318 -21.22 9.28 25.15
CA GLU A 318 -22.05 10.38 25.65
C GLU A 318 -21.90 11.61 24.75
N GLN A 319 -20.67 12.02 24.48
CA GLN A 319 -20.38 13.14 23.59
C GLN A 319 -20.85 12.86 22.16
N ALA A 320 -20.73 11.62 21.68
CA ALA A 320 -21.29 11.22 20.38
C ALA A 320 -22.80 11.48 20.31
N ARG A 321 -23.56 11.04 21.32
CA ARG A 321 -25.01 11.28 21.41
C ARG A 321 -25.36 12.76 21.55
N GLN A 322 -24.57 13.53 22.31
CA GLN A 322 -24.75 14.98 22.44
C GLN A 322 -24.58 15.69 21.09
N LEU A 323 -23.54 15.34 20.33
CA LEU A 323 -23.30 15.90 19.00
C LEU A 323 -24.39 15.53 17.99
N LEU A 324 -24.87 14.28 18.03
CA LEU A 324 -25.99 13.84 17.18
C LEU A 324 -27.28 14.62 17.50
N ARG A 325 -27.60 14.81 18.79
CA ARG A 325 -28.74 15.66 19.20
C ARG A 325 -28.58 17.10 18.75
N ALA A 326 -27.40 17.69 18.92
CA ALA A 326 -27.11 19.04 18.47
C ALA A 326 -27.24 19.18 16.93
N ALA A 327 -26.97 18.11 16.19
CA ALA A 327 -27.18 18.02 14.74
C ALA A 327 -28.63 17.71 14.34
N GLY A 328 -29.59 17.72 15.28
CA GLY A 328 -31.02 17.57 15.00
C GLY A 328 -31.52 16.13 15.00
N TRP A 329 -30.71 15.16 15.43
CA TRP A 329 -31.10 13.76 15.52
C TRP A 329 -31.70 13.43 16.89
N GLN A 330 -32.88 12.82 16.89
CA GLN A 330 -33.62 12.46 18.10
C GLN A 330 -33.85 10.96 18.17
N ALA A 331 -33.70 10.37 19.36
CA ALA A 331 -33.96 8.94 19.54
C ALA A 331 -35.46 8.64 19.39
N ALA A 332 -35.80 7.61 18.62
CA ALA A 332 -37.15 7.06 18.56
C ALA A 332 -37.29 5.83 19.47
N ALA A 333 -38.52 5.32 19.60
CA ALA A 333 -38.86 4.17 20.46
C ALA A 333 -38.11 2.87 20.08
N ASP A 334 -37.72 2.72 18.81
CA ASP A 334 -36.93 1.61 18.29
C ASP A 334 -35.42 1.75 18.57
N GLY A 335 -35.00 2.83 19.23
CA GLY A 335 -33.61 3.15 19.51
C GLY A 335 -32.85 3.74 18.31
N ILE A 336 -33.48 3.89 17.15
CA ILE A 336 -32.88 4.50 15.96
C ILE A 336 -33.16 6.00 15.95
N LEU A 337 -32.13 6.78 15.63
CA LEU A 337 -32.22 8.23 15.53
C LEU A 337 -33.08 8.63 14.33
N ARG A 338 -33.83 9.72 14.46
CA ARG A 338 -34.61 10.34 13.40
C ARG A 338 -34.26 11.81 13.28
N ASN A 339 -34.21 12.32 12.05
CA ASN A 339 -34.07 13.75 11.80
C ASN A 339 -35.40 14.48 12.03
N GLN A 340 -35.42 15.79 11.78
CA GLN A 340 -36.63 16.62 11.93
C GLN A 340 -37.79 16.18 11.03
N ASP A 341 -37.50 15.55 9.88
CA ASP A 341 -38.50 15.01 8.95
C ASP A 341 -38.97 13.59 9.33
N GLY A 342 -38.55 13.07 10.49
CA GLY A 342 -38.89 11.72 10.96
C GLY A 342 -38.14 10.58 10.24
N GLN A 343 -37.19 10.90 9.36
CA GLN A 343 -36.42 9.91 8.61
C GLN A 343 -35.38 9.24 9.50
N PRO A 344 -35.27 7.90 9.49
CA PRO A 344 -34.33 7.19 10.33
C PRO A 344 -32.88 7.40 9.86
N PHE A 345 -31.94 7.43 10.79
CA PHE A 345 -30.51 7.50 10.52
C PHE A 345 -30.03 6.14 10.01
N LYS A 346 -30.25 5.91 8.72
CA LYS A 346 -29.84 4.71 8.00
C LYS A 346 -28.68 5.00 7.07
N LEU A 347 -27.69 4.11 7.06
CA LEU A 347 -26.53 4.17 6.17
C LEU A 347 -26.14 2.78 5.64
N THR A 348 -25.40 2.75 4.54
CA THR A 348 -24.72 1.56 4.02
C THR A 348 -23.20 1.77 4.02
N LEU A 349 -22.48 0.83 4.61
CA LEU A 349 -21.01 0.75 4.55
C LEU A 349 -20.56 -0.34 3.59
N ARG A 350 -19.80 0.06 2.57
CA ARG A 350 -19.18 -0.87 1.61
C ARG A 350 -17.77 -1.29 2.05
N THR A 351 -17.42 -2.57 1.89
CA THR A 351 -16.06 -3.09 2.12
C THR A 351 -15.78 -4.33 1.26
N PHE A 352 -14.60 -4.95 1.38
CA PHE A 352 -14.16 -6.06 0.53
C PHE A 352 -13.32 -7.09 1.30
N SER A 353 -13.20 -8.32 0.78
CA SER A 353 -12.62 -9.47 1.49
C SER A 353 -11.13 -9.73 1.23
N ASP A 354 -10.50 -9.07 0.25
CA ASP A 354 -9.07 -9.27 -0.06
C ASP A 354 -8.16 -8.97 1.13
N ARG A 355 -8.67 -8.18 2.09
CA ARG A 355 -8.07 -7.92 3.38
C ARG A 355 -8.95 -8.55 4.47
N PRO A 356 -8.49 -9.65 5.10
CA PRO A 356 -9.34 -10.47 5.95
C PRO A 356 -9.86 -9.72 7.19
N GLU A 357 -9.18 -8.65 7.61
CA GLU A 357 -9.59 -7.86 8.76
C GLU A 357 -10.77 -6.91 8.49
N LEU A 358 -11.05 -6.53 7.23
CA LEU A 358 -12.04 -5.49 6.95
C LEU A 358 -13.49 -5.93 7.21
N PRO A 359 -13.98 -7.09 6.72
CA PRO A 359 -15.35 -7.52 7.01
C PRO A 359 -15.69 -7.63 8.50
N PRO A 360 -14.89 -8.29 9.38
CA PRO A 360 -15.20 -8.34 10.81
C PRO A 360 -15.11 -6.95 11.48
N MET A 361 -14.21 -6.07 11.02
CA MET A 361 -14.19 -4.68 11.49
C MET A 361 -15.46 -3.92 11.11
N ALA A 362 -15.98 -4.09 9.89
CA ALA A 362 -17.23 -3.48 9.46
C ALA A 362 -18.42 -3.91 10.34
N THR A 363 -18.50 -5.19 10.70
CA THR A 363 -19.52 -5.71 11.64
C THR A 363 -19.37 -5.12 13.04
N ALA A 364 -18.14 -4.95 13.54
CA ALA A 364 -17.90 -4.30 14.83
C ALA A 364 -18.34 -2.82 14.80
N ILE A 365 -18.04 -2.10 13.72
CA ILE A 365 -18.48 -0.71 13.51
C ILE A 365 -20.00 -0.62 13.46
N GLN A 366 -20.68 -1.55 12.79
CA GLN A 366 -22.14 -1.66 12.79
C GLN A 366 -22.71 -1.77 14.20
N ALA A 367 -22.16 -2.64 15.04
CA ALA A 367 -22.61 -2.77 16.43
C ALA A 367 -22.37 -1.48 17.24
N GLN A 368 -21.22 -0.83 17.05
CA GLN A 368 -20.86 0.39 17.77
C GLN A 368 -21.69 1.62 17.32
N PHE A 369 -22.02 1.73 16.04
CA PHE A 369 -22.92 2.76 15.51
C PHE A 369 -24.36 2.55 15.99
N LYS A 370 -24.82 1.29 16.08
CA LYS A 370 -26.12 0.97 16.68
C LYS A 370 -26.23 1.45 18.13
N ALA A 371 -25.15 1.40 18.91
CA ALA A 371 -25.14 1.87 20.30
C ALA A 371 -25.39 3.38 20.45
N VAL A 372 -25.21 4.17 19.39
CA VAL A 372 -25.55 5.60 19.34
C VAL A 372 -26.78 5.89 18.48
N GLY A 373 -27.53 4.85 18.10
CA GLY A 373 -28.81 4.94 17.39
C GLY A 373 -28.69 5.10 15.87
N ILE A 374 -27.58 4.67 15.28
CA ILE A 374 -27.38 4.69 13.82
C ILE A 374 -27.56 3.26 13.29
N ASP A 375 -28.49 3.09 12.35
CA ASP A 375 -28.77 1.81 11.69
C ASP A 375 -27.91 1.70 10.42
N MET A 376 -26.79 0.99 10.50
CA MET A 376 -25.85 0.83 9.38
C MET A 376 -25.92 -0.59 8.81
N ALA A 377 -26.12 -0.74 7.51
CA ALA A 377 -25.96 -2.02 6.80
C ALA A 377 -24.50 -2.21 6.34
N VAL A 378 -24.00 -3.45 6.33
CA VAL A 378 -22.68 -3.79 5.77
C VAL A 378 -22.87 -4.49 4.43
N SER A 379 -22.21 -3.97 3.39
CA SER A 379 -22.13 -4.60 2.08
C SER A 379 -20.69 -5.03 1.79
N VAL A 380 -20.47 -6.33 1.60
CA VAL A 380 -19.15 -6.89 1.26
C VAL A 380 -19.15 -7.27 -0.21
N GLY A 381 -18.32 -6.60 -1.00
CA GLY A 381 -18.20 -6.79 -2.44
C GLY A 381 -16.76 -6.74 -2.93
N ASN A 382 -16.56 -6.33 -4.18
CA ASN A 382 -15.24 -6.11 -4.75
C ASN A 382 -14.67 -4.75 -4.34
N SER A 383 -13.34 -4.66 -4.24
CA SER A 383 -12.66 -3.40 -3.90
C SER A 383 -12.95 -2.28 -4.91
N SER A 384 -13.22 -2.60 -6.18
CA SER A 384 -13.58 -1.65 -7.24
C SER A 384 -14.95 -0.97 -7.05
N GLU A 385 -15.82 -1.50 -6.19
CA GLU A 385 -17.13 -0.89 -5.92
C GLU A 385 -17.03 0.40 -5.11
N ILE A 386 -15.92 0.61 -4.40
CA ILE A 386 -15.64 1.86 -3.67
C ILE A 386 -15.36 3.03 -4.63
N PRO A 387 -14.36 2.96 -5.54
CA PRO A 387 -14.14 4.02 -6.52
C PRO A 387 -15.34 4.20 -7.45
N SER A 388 -16.00 3.13 -7.91
CA SER A 388 -17.22 3.25 -8.72
C SER A 388 -18.30 4.03 -7.98
N GLY A 389 -18.57 3.65 -6.72
CA GLY A 389 -19.55 4.32 -5.87
C GLY A 389 -19.20 5.77 -5.54
N HIS A 390 -17.91 6.10 -5.48
CA HIS A 390 -17.48 7.49 -5.37
C HIS A 390 -17.88 8.25 -6.62
N GLN A 391 -17.50 7.75 -7.80
CA GLN A 391 -17.64 8.45 -9.07
C GLN A 391 -19.10 8.64 -9.48
N ASP A 392 -19.98 7.67 -9.17
CA ASP A 392 -21.41 7.75 -9.44
C ASP A 392 -22.23 8.39 -8.29
N GLY A 393 -21.58 8.75 -7.18
CA GLY A 393 -22.22 9.38 -6.02
C GLY A 393 -23.04 8.45 -5.12
N THR A 394 -23.08 7.14 -5.39
CA THR A 394 -23.88 6.17 -4.62
C THR A 394 -23.21 5.69 -3.33
N LEU A 395 -21.94 6.04 -3.09
CA LEU A 395 -21.22 5.68 -1.88
C LEU A 395 -21.59 6.59 -0.70
N GLU A 396 -22.01 5.99 0.42
CA GLU A 396 -22.29 6.71 1.67
C GLU A 396 -21.11 6.59 2.65
N LEU A 397 -20.75 5.35 2.99
CA LEU A 397 -19.57 4.99 3.77
C LEU A 397 -18.79 3.87 3.07
N ALA A 398 -17.48 3.86 3.24
CA ALA A 398 -16.66 2.67 2.95
C ALA A 398 -15.63 2.41 4.04
N LEU A 399 -15.34 1.13 4.31
CA LEU A 399 -14.20 0.73 5.13
C LEU A 399 -13.10 0.16 4.23
N LEU A 400 -11.93 0.78 4.26
CA LEU A 400 -10.79 0.40 3.43
C LEU A 400 -9.46 0.63 4.14
N ALA A 401 -8.39 0.02 3.62
CA ALA A 401 -7.03 0.25 4.08
C ALA A 401 -6.22 1.04 3.03
N ARG A 402 -5.85 2.28 3.33
CA ARG A 402 -5.14 3.19 2.42
C ARG A 402 -3.63 3.21 2.70
N ASN A 403 -2.82 2.98 1.67
CA ASN A 403 -1.37 3.08 1.75
C ASN A 403 -0.91 4.51 1.46
N TYR A 404 -0.28 5.15 2.43
CA TYR A 404 0.37 6.44 2.26
C TYR A 404 1.86 6.30 1.90
N GLY A 405 2.47 5.14 2.09
CA GLY A 405 3.85 4.85 1.69
C GLY A 405 3.99 4.21 0.31
N LEU A 406 3.08 4.51 -0.64
CA LEU A 406 3.20 4.05 -2.03
C LEU A 406 4.57 4.44 -2.63
N VAL A 407 5.01 5.63 -2.23
CA VAL A 407 6.37 6.15 -2.33
C VAL A 407 6.71 6.75 -0.95
N PRO A 408 7.98 6.98 -0.59
CA PRO A 408 8.35 7.43 0.76
C PRO A 408 7.85 8.84 1.13
N ASP A 409 7.32 9.58 0.15
CA ASP A 409 6.67 10.86 0.36
C ASP A 409 5.17 10.73 0.03
N PRO A 410 4.25 10.81 1.02
CA PRO A 410 2.83 10.62 0.77
C PRO A 410 2.18 11.80 0.03
N LEU A 411 2.91 12.89 -0.28
CA LEU A 411 2.35 14.07 -0.94
C LEU A 411 1.52 13.71 -2.17
N GLY A 412 1.98 12.78 -2.99
CA GLY A 412 1.24 12.29 -4.16
C GLY A 412 -0.12 11.71 -3.81
N THR A 413 -0.13 10.80 -2.83
CA THR A 413 -1.35 10.18 -2.31
C THR A 413 -2.26 11.21 -1.66
N LEU A 414 -1.71 12.20 -0.96
CA LEU A 414 -2.49 13.25 -0.28
C LEU A 414 -3.09 14.26 -1.25
N LEU A 415 -2.38 14.60 -2.34
CA LEU A 415 -2.93 15.41 -3.43
C LEU A 415 -4.12 14.70 -4.10
N GLN A 416 -4.05 13.37 -4.25
CA GLN A 416 -5.16 12.57 -4.76
C GLN A 416 -6.30 12.47 -3.75
N ASP A 417 -5.99 12.23 -2.48
CA ASP A 417 -7.00 11.90 -1.47
C ASP A 417 -7.70 13.14 -0.91
N PHE A 418 -6.99 14.26 -0.79
CA PHE A 418 -7.41 15.47 -0.08
C PHE A 418 -7.17 16.76 -0.89
N GLY A 419 -6.91 16.63 -2.20
CA GLY A 419 -6.92 17.76 -3.11
C GLY A 419 -8.33 18.39 -3.22
N PRO A 420 -8.50 19.44 -4.04
CA PRO A 420 -9.74 20.21 -4.11
C PRO A 420 -11.00 19.37 -4.37
N GLN A 421 -10.87 18.27 -5.12
CA GLN A 421 -11.98 17.38 -5.49
C GLN A 421 -12.09 16.13 -4.60
N GLY A 422 -11.21 15.98 -3.61
CA GLY A 422 -11.00 14.70 -2.94
C GLY A 422 -10.50 13.62 -3.91
N GLY A 423 -10.76 12.35 -3.59
CA GLY A 423 -10.39 11.25 -4.48
C GLY A 423 -11.05 9.93 -4.15
N ASP A 424 -11.08 9.04 -5.15
CA ASP A 424 -11.69 7.70 -5.12
C ASP A 424 -11.53 6.99 -3.77
N TRP A 425 -10.29 6.97 -3.26
CA TRP A 425 -9.93 6.31 -2.01
C TRP A 425 -9.86 7.24 -0.80
N GLY A 426 -9.82 8.56 -0.99
CA GLY A 426 -9.64 9.58 0.04
C GLY A 426 -10.94 10.24 0.51
N ALA A 427 -10.95 11.57 0.61
CA ALA A 427 -12.13 12.37 0.89
C ALA A 427 -13.17 12.26 -0.25
N MET A 428 -14.45 12.40 0.09
CA MET A 428 -15.58 12.48 -0.86
C MET A 428 -16.52 13.57 -0.38
N GLY A 429 -16.88 14.52 -1.24
CA GLY A 429 -17.76 15.64 -0.89
C GLY A 429 -17.24 16.54 0.24
N TRP A 430 -15.94 16.49 0.54
CA TRP A 430 -15.32 17.35 1.54
C TRP A 430 -14.32 18.28 0.87
N HIS A 431 -14.36 19.55 1.27
CA HIS A 431 -13.51 20.60 0.72
C HIS A 431 -12.85 21.39 1.85
N SER A 432 -11.54 21.63 1.71
CA SER A 432 -10.80 22.54 2.58
C SER A 432 -9.83 23.36 1.73
N ALA A 433 -10.09 24.67 1.67
CA ALA A 433 -9.20 25.61 1.00
C ALA A 433 -7.81 25.63 1.67
N GLN A 434 -7.78 25.51 3.00
CA GLN A 434 -6.53 25.45 3.77
C GLN A 434 -5.70 24.23 3.37
N VAL A 435 -6.27 23.02 3.38
CA VAL A 435 -5.51 21.80 3.00
C VAL A 435 -5.09 21.85 1.54
N SER A 436 -5.97 22.30 0.64
CA SER A 436 -5.65 22.44 -0.78
C SER A 436 -4.46 23.37 -1.02
N GLN A 437 -4.45 24.56 -0.38
CA GLN A 437 -3.33 25.49 -0.48
C GLN A 437 -2.06 24.94 0.16
N THR A 438 -2.17 24.30 1.33
CA THR A 438 -1.03 23.73 2.06
C THR A 438 -0.35 22.61 1.26
N LEU A 439 -1.12 21.76 0.59
CA LEU A 439 -0.59 20.74 -0.34
C LEU A 439 0.08 21.36 -1.57
N ALA A 440 -0.48 22.44 -2.12
CA ALA A 440 0.12 23.15 -3.25
C ALA A 440 1.46 23.81 -2.87
N ASP A 441 1.55 24.41 -1.69
CA ASP A 441 2.79 24.99 -1.16
C ASP A 441 3.84 23.91 -0.88
N MET A 442 3.41 22.77 -0.31
CA MET A 442 4.30 21.64 -0.07
C MET A 442 4.86 21.07 -1.37
N SER A 443 4.08 21.07 -2.46
CA SER A 443 4.54 20.60 -3.78
C SER A 443 5.71 21.42 -4.33
N ARG A 444 5.72 22.73 -4.08
CA ARG A 444 6.75 23.67 -4.55
C ARG A 444 7.97 23.74 -3.62
N SER A 445 7.80 23.47 -2.33
CA SER A 445 8.86 23.66 -1.33
C SER A 445 9.82 22.47 -1.25
N VAL A 446 11.13 22.76 -1.28
CA VAL A 446 12.21 21.80 -0.97
C VAL A 446 12.85 22.05 0.40
N ASP A 447 12.42 23.08 1.13
CA ASP A 447 12.94 23.43 2.45
C ASP A 447 12.42 22.46 3.54
N PRO A 448 13.29 21.76 4.28
CA PRO A 448 12.86 20.76 5.25
C PRO A 448 11.99 21.31 6.39
N GLN A 449 12.31 22.50 6.91
CA GLN A 449 11.58 23.11 8.03
C GLN A 449 10.18 23.54 7.61
N ARG A 450 10.06 24.20 6.46
CA ARG A 450 8.79 24.57 5.85
C ARG A 450 7.94 23.35 5.57
N ARG A 451 8.51 22.29 4.99
CA ARG A 451 7.77 21.03 4.73
C ARG A 451 7.28 20.39 6.05
N SER A 452 8.08 20.41 7.11
CA SER A 452 7.69 19.89 8.43
C SER A 452 6.47 20.63 8.99
N ALA A 453 6.48 21.96 8.95
CA ALA A 453 5.34 22.79 9.37
C ALA A 453 4.07 22.51 8.54
N LEU A 454 4.21 22.38 7.21
CA LEU A 454 3.09 22.09 6.31
C LEU A 454 2.47 20.71 6.59
N ARG A 455 3.27 19.68 6.91
CA ARG A 455 2.77 18.35 7.32
C ARG A 455 1.88 18.44 8.55
N GLY A 456 2.36 19.14 9.58
CA GLY A 456 1.62 19.32 10.83
C GLY A 456 0.28 20.05 10.62
N ALA A 457 0.26 21.08 9.78
CA ALA A 457 -0.95 21.82 9.43
C ALA A 457 -1.99 20.94 8.73
N ILE A 458 -1.57 20.15 7.73
CA ILE A 458 -2.46 19.20 7.02
C ILE A 458 -3.04 18.19 8.02
N ALA A 459 -2.18 17.51 8.77
CA ALA A 459 -2.61 16.47 9.71
C ALA A 459 -3.59 17.01 10.77
N THR A 460 -3.37 18.24 11.25
CA THR A 460 -4.24 18.90 12.23
C THR A 460 -5.65 19.15 11.68
N VAL A 461 -5.75 19.65 10.44
CA VAL A 461 -7.07 19.88 9.81
C VAL A 461 -7.79 18.56 9.58
N LEU A 462 -7.10 17.54 9.05
CA LEU A 462 -7.69 16.23 8.82
C LEU A 462 -8.19 15.58 10.13
N GLN A 463 -7.45 15.74 11.23
CA GLN A 463 -7.84 15.27 12.57
C GLN A 463 -9.11 15.98 13.08
N ALA A 464 -9.23 17.30 12.83
CA ALA A 464 -10.32 18.12 13.35
C ALA A 464 -11.63 18.00 12.54
N GLU A 465 -11.51 17.82 11.21
CA GLU A 465 -12.64 17.84 10.28
C GLU A 465 -13.13 16.45 9.84
N LEU A 466 -12.30 15.42 10.05
CA LEU A 466 -12.61 14.01 9.80
C LEU A 466 -13.21 13.72 8.41
N PRO A 467 -12.56 14.16 7.29
CA PRO A 467 -13.01 13.78 5.95
C PRO A 467 -12.89 12.26 5.69
N VAL A 468 -12.01 11.62 6.46
CA VAL A 468 -11.97 10.18 6.69
C VAL A 468 -11.85 9.97 8.20
N ILE A 469 -12.38 8.86 8.72
CA ILE A 469 -12.34 8.55 10.15
C ILE A 469 -11.37 7.38 10.37
N PRO A 470 -10.16 7.62 10.91
CA PRO A 470 -9.20 6.55 11.23
C PRO A 470 -9.82 5.53 12.18
N VAL A 471 -9.59 4.24 11.94
CA VAL A 471 -10.08 3.13 12.80
C VAL A 471 -8.89 2.39 13.42
N ALA A 472 -7.95 1.95 12.58
CA ALA A 472 -6.75 1.25 13.00
C ALA A 472 -5.57 1.53 12.06
N TRP A 473 -4.35 1.39 12.55
CA TRP A 473 -3.14 1.37 11.73
C TRP A 473 -2.83 -0.07 11.32
N TYR A 474 -2.43 -0.26 10.06
CA TYR A 474 -2.25 -1.59 9.53
C TYR A 474 -0.95 -2.25 10.03
N GLN A 475 -1.06 -3.51 10.43
CA GLN A 475 0.07 -4.36 10.82
C GLN A 475 0.27 -5.46 9.79
N HIS A 476 1.44 -5.49 9.16
CA HIS A 476 1.82 -6.55 8.24
C HIS A 476 2.40 -7.72 9.03
N SER A 477 1.75 -8.87 8.95
CA SER A 477 2.23 -10.14 9.49
C SER A 477 3.07 -10.90 8.46
N VAL A 478 4.23 -11.40 8.88
CA VAL A 478 5.11 -12.25 8.06
C VAL A 478 5.62 -13.39 8.91
N THR A 479 5.52 -14.63 8.43
CA THR A 479 6.22 -15.75 9.07
C THR A 479 7.45 -16.12 8.26
N ALA A 480 8.56 -16.29 8.94
CA ALA A 480 9.77 -16.86 8.37
C ALA A 480 10.08 -18.21 9.03
N SER A 481 10.54 -19.18 8.24
CA SER A 481 11.12 -20.40 8.75
C SER A 481 12.41 -20.08 9.51
N LEU A 482 12.63 -20.75 10.65
CA LEU A 482 13.90 -20.65 11.39
C LEU A 482 15.12 -21.19 10.63
N ARG A 483 14.90 -21.82 9.46
CA ARG A 483 15.96 -22.15 8.50
C ARG A 483 16.52 -20.91 7.78
N LEU A 484 15.88 -19.76 7.91
CA LEU A 484 16.35 -18.51 7.31
C LEU A 484 17.15 -17.71 8.33
N SER A 485 18.23 -17.08 7.86
CA SER A 485 19.02 -16.12 8.61
C SER A 485 18.90 -14.72 7.99
N LYS A 486 19.14 -13.68 8.80
CA LYS A 486 19.10 -12.27 8.37
C LYS A 486 17.75 -11.82 7.78
N VAL A 487 16.66 -12.44 8.22
CA VAL A 487 15.30 -12.03 7.85
C VAL A 487 15.04 -10.62 8.38
N SER A 488 14.63 -9.73 7.49
CA SER A 488 14.12 -8.40 7.85
C SER A 488 12.93 -8.05 6.97
N ILE A 489 11.96 -7.34 7.54
CA ILE A 489 10.76 -6.94 6.83
C ILE A 489 10.92 -5.50 6.33
N ASP A 490 10.50 -5.25 5.11
CA ASP A 490 10.51 -3.90 4.56
C ASP A 490 9.27 -3.10 4.99
N PRO A 491 9.43 -2.02 5.78
CA PRO A 491 8.28 -1.28 6.33
C PRO A 491 7.49 -0.52 5.26
N LEU A 492 8.02 -0.39 4.04
CA LEU A 492 7.31 0.19 2.88
C LEU A 492 6.75 -0.87 1.93
N GLU A 493 6.94 -2.15 2.23
CA GLU A 493 6.55 -3.29 1.39
C GLU A 493 7.10 -3.24 -0.05
N ARG A 494 8.24 -2.59 -0.30
CA ARG A 494 8.83 -2.50 -1.65
C ARG A 494 9.60 -3.75 -2.00
N SER A 495 10.30 -4.33 -1.02
CA SER A 495 11.15 -5.52 -1.19
C SER A 495 10.79 -6.63 -0.18
N TYR A 496 10.85 -7.89 -0.61
CA TYR A 496 10.89 -9.03 0.32
C TYR A 496 12.27 -9.23 0.95
N ARG A 497 13.27 -8.46 0.51
CA ARG A 497 14.67 -8.46 0.97
C ARG A 497 15.35 -9.82 0.84
N ILE A 498 14.93 -10.62 -0.15
CA ILE A 498 15.44 -11.96 -0.41
C ILE A 498 16.92 -11.97 -0.77
N SER A 499 17.46 -10.90 -1.36
CA SER A 499 18.90 -10.71 -1.63
C SER A 499 19.75 -10.56 -0.37
N ARG A 500 19.13 -10.18 0.76
CA ARG A 500 19.82 -9.92 2.04
C ARG A 500 19.75 -11.10 3.01
N MET A 501 18.89 -12.07 2.72
CA MET A 501 18.70 -13.28 3.50
C MET A 501 19.77 -14.32 3.22
N GLY A 502 19.88 -15.30 4.11
CA GLY A 502 20.64 -16.52 3.90
C GLY A 502 19.95 -17.72 4.52
N TRP A 503 20.54 -18.88 4.36
CA TRP A 503 20.18 -20.06 5.16
C TRP A 503 20.83 -19.97 6.54
N ALA A 504 20.15 -20.46 7.57
CA ALA A 504 20.74 -20.69 8.87
C ALA A 504 21.74 -21.86 8.76
N ALA A 505 22.81 -21.80 9.55
CA ALA A 505 23.84 -22.84 9.61
C ALA A 505 23.34 -24.13 10.23
#